data_AF-A0A7C5Y338-F1
#
_entry.id   AF-A0A7C5Y338-F1
#
_cell.length_a   1.000
_cell.length_b   1.000
_cell.length_c   1.000
_cell.angle_alpha   90.00
_cell.angle_beta   90.00
_cell.angle_gamma   90.00
#
_symmetry.space_group_name_H-M   'P 1'
#
loop_
_entity.id
_entity.type
_entity.pdbx_description
1 polymer ?
#
loop_
_entity_poly.entity_id
_entity_poly.type
_entity_poly.pdbx_seq_one_letter_code
_entity_poly.pdbx_strand_id
1 'polypeptide(L)'
;MPERPLSAFALVLIGGVIVLATGVLITVEALTGRVRIIDLIRPTIPDIIEENLGTLEIGLLGAIFGLIIVVGSILIVTGVIPNVRSGAIAALFFAIMSLLLVAGGFYIGFLLTFVGSILGLVWRPPA
;
A
#
# COMPACT_ATOMS: atom_id res chain seq x y z
N MET A 1 -16.94 23.28 7.06
CA MET A 1 -16.30 22.49 5.98
C MET A 1 -16.89 21.09 6.07
N PRO A 2 -17.31 20.45 4.97
CA PRO A 2 -17.80 19.07 5.02
C PRO A 2 -16.74 18.21 5.72
N GLU A 3 -17.13 17.43 6.74
CA GLU A 3 -16.17 16.60 7.48
C GLU A 3 -15.46 15.67 6.52
N ARG A 4 -14.15 15.83 6.37
CA ARG A 4 -13.35 14.93 5.51
C ARG A 4 -13.10 13.62 6.25
N PRO A 5 -12.97 12.49 5.54
CA PRO A 5 -12.61 11.19 6.15
C PRO A 5 -11.14 11.16 6.57
N LEU A 6 -10.75 11.99 7.54
CA LEU A 6 -9.36 12.20 7.96
C LEU A 6 -8.73 10.93 8.54
N SER A 7 -9.48 10.10 9.26
CA SER A 7 -9.02 8.82 9.78
C SER A 7 -8.70 7.83 8.65
N ALA A 8 -9.60 7.70 7.67
CA ALA A 8 -9.38 6.88 6.48
C ALA A 8 -8.16 7.35 5.71
N PHE A 9 -8.07 8.66 5.46
CA PHE A 9 -6.92 9.27 4.79
C PHE A 9 -5.60 8.96 5.51
N ALA A 10 -5.52 9.23 6.82
CA ALA A 10 -4.29 9.05 7.58
C ALA A 10 -3.83 7.57 7.57
N LEU A 11 -4.76 6.63 7.75
CA LEU A 11 -4.44 5.21 7.75
C LEU A 11 -3.97 4.71 6.38
N VAL A 12 -4.65 5.11 5.30
CA VAL A 12 -4.23 4.76 3.92
C VAL A 12 -2.89 5.40 3.57
N LEU A 13 -2.66 6.66 3.96
CA LEU A 13 -1.40 7.35 3.68
C LEU A 13 -0.23 6.69 4.41
N ILE A 14 -0.36 6.46 5.72
CA ILE A 14 0.71 5.84 6.51
C ILE A 14 0.99 4.43 6.00
N GLY A 15 -0.05 3.64 5.75
CA GLY A 15 0.09 2.30 5.18
C GLY A 15 0.76 2.32 3.80
N GLY A 16 0.33 3.20 2.91
CA GLY A 16 0.91 3.38 1.58
C GLY A 16 2.37 3.82 1.59
N VAL A 17 2.75 4.72 2.49
CA VAL A 17 4.14 5.16 2.66
C VAL A 17 5.02 4.01 3.14
N ILE A 18 4.54 3.17 4.06
CA ILE A 18 5.28 1.99 4.52
C ILE A 18 5.48 0.99 3.38
N VAL A 19 4.43 0.72 2.58
CA VAL A 19 4.52 -0.17 1.41
C VAL A 19 5.51 0.40 0.38
N LEU A 20 5.41 1.70 0.08
CA LEU A 20 6.29 2.38 -0.86
C LEU A 20 7.74 2.34 -0.40
N ALA A 21 8.01 2.68 0.87
CA ALA A 21 9.34 2.63 1.45
C ALA A 21 9.93 1.22 1.39
N THR A 22 9.13 0.19 1.68
CA THR A 22 9.57 -1.20 1.60
C THR A 22 9.96 -1.58 0.17
N GLY A 23 9.12 -1.27 -0.83
CA GLY A 23 9.43 -1.52 -2.24
C GLY A 23 10.68 -0.79 -2.73
N VAL A 24 10.84 0.47 -2.35
CA VAL A 24 12.04 1.26 -2.67
C VAL A 24 13.29 0.64 -2.04
N LEU A 25 13.22 0.24 -0.77
CA LEU A 25 14.34 -0.35 -0.06
C LEU A 25 14.76 -1.70 -0.66
N ILE A 26 13.81 -2.56 -1.04
CA ILE A 26 14.09 -3.82 -1.75
C ILE A 26 14.73 -3.53 -3.12
N THR A 27 14.25 -2.52 -3.84
CA THR A 27 14.83 -2.11 -5.13
C THR A 27 16.28 -1.66 -4.95
N VAL A 28 16.58 -0.86 -3.93
CA VAL A 28 17.94 -0.41 -3.61
C VAL A 28 18.84 -1.60 -3.23
N GLU A 29 18.32 -2.55 -2.46
CA GLU A 29 19.01 -3.80 -2.15
C GLU A 29 19.37 -4.57 -3.43
N ALA A 30 18.41 -4.77 -4.33
CA ALA A 30 18.65 -5.47 -5.59
C ALA A 30 19.74 -4.81 -6.45
N LEU A 31 19.84 -3.48 -6.43
CA LEU A 31 20.81 -2.72 -7.20
C LEU A 31 22.19 -2.61 -6.54
N THR A 32 22.26 -2.61 -5.22
CA THR A 32 23.50 -2.29 -4.48
C THR A 32 24.09 -3.46 -3.71
N GLY A 33 23.28 -4.46 -3.34
CA GLY A 33 23.66 -5.58 -2.48
C GLY A 33 24.05 -5.19 -1.04
N ARG A 34 23.84 -3.92 -0.64
CA ARG A 34 24.33 -3.39 0.66
C ARG A 34 23.35 -3.58 1.81
N VAL A 35 22.09 -3.84 1.51
CA VAL A 35 20.99 -3.93 2.46
C VAL A 35 20.33 -5.29 2.25
N ARG A 36 19.86 -5.94 3.32
CA ARG A 36 19.24 -7.27 3.29
C ARG A 36 17.85 -7.25 3.93
N ILE A 37 17.00 -6.37 3.41
CA ILE A 37 15.64 -6.20 3.91
C ILE A 37 14.73 -7.31 3.38
N ILE A 38 14.98 -7.80 2.16
CA ILE A 38 14.15 -8.87 1.59
C ILE A 38 14.19 -10.12 2.47
N ASP A 39 15.30 -10.41 3.15
CA ASP A 39 15.44 -11.56 4.05
C ASP A 39 14.42 -11.52 5.22
N LEU A 40 13.97 -10.33 5.64
CA LEU A 40 12.97 -10.17 6.70
C LEU A 40 11.54 -10.51 6.26
N ILE A 41 11.26 -10.38 4.95
CA ILE A 41 9.92 -10.52 4.38
C ILE A 41 9.79 -11.73 3.46
N ARG A 42 10.90 -12.29 2.97
CA ARG A 42 10.95 -13.47 2.10
C ARG A 42 10.12 -14.64 2.64
N PRO A 43 10.13 -14.99 3.94
CA PRO A 43 9.28 -16.07 4.47
C PRO A 43 7.77 -15.86 4.30
N THR A 44 7.35 -14.64 3.98
CA THR A 44 5.94 -14.28 3.74
C THR A 44 5.60 -14.24 2.24
N ILE A 45 6.60 -14.16 1.36
CA ILE A 45 6.37 -14.13 -0.08
C ILE A 45 5.95 -15.55 -0.51
N PRO A 46 4.86 -15.71 -1.28
CA PRO A 46 4.49 -17.03 -1.78
C PRO A 46 5.60 -17.61 -2.67
N ASP A 47 5.91 -18.91 -2.52
CA ASP A 47 6.96 -19.60 -3.28
C ASP A 47 6.84 -19.40 -4.80
N ILE A 48 5.61 -19.40 -5.32
CA ILE A 48 5.31 -19.16 -6.75
C ILE A 48 5.84 -17.80 -7.21
N ILE A 49 5.81 -16.78 -6.36
CA ILE A 49 6.31 -15.45 -6.68
C ILE A 49 7.84 -15.43 -6.60
N GLU A 50 8.42 -16.03 -5.56
CA GLU A 50 9.87 -16.07 -5.37
C GLU A 50 10.61 -16.86 -6.47
N GLU A 51 10.00 -17.93 -6.98
CA GLU A 51 10.58 -18.73 -8.07
C GLU A 51 10.55 -18.02 -9.43
N ASN A 52 9.59 -17.11 -9.65
CA ASN A 52 9.34 -16.49 -10.95
C ASN A 52 9.80 -15.03 -11.05
N LEU A 53 9.97 -14.33 -9.92
CA LEU A 53 10.37 -12.92 -9.88
C LEU A 53 11.69 -12.77 -9.11
N GLY A 54 12.61 -12.00 -9.68
CA GLY A 54 13.81 -11.60 -8.95
C GLY A 54 13.52 -10.52 -7.90
N THR A 55 14.49 -10.28 -7.02
CA THR A 55 14.45 -9.24 -5.98
C THR A 55 14.12 -7.86 -6.56
N LEU A 56 14.63 -7.54 -7.75
CA LEU A 56 14.41 -6.25 -8.39
C LEU A 56 12.94 -6.06 -8.80
N GLU A 57 12.35 -7.08 -9.43
CA GLU A 57 10.97 -7.06 -9.88
C GLU A 57 9.99 -6.96 -8.69
N ILE A 58 10.28 -7.71 -7.62
CA ILE A 58 9.51 -7.65 -6.36
C ILE A 58 9.57 -6.23 -5.76
N GLY A 59 10.75 -5.63 -5.72
CA GLY A 59 10.93 -4.26 -5.21
C GLY A 59 10.17 -3.22 -6.05
N LEU A 60 10.25 -3.30 -7.37
CA LEU A 60 9.57 -2.39 -8.29
C LEU A 60 8.05 -2.50 -8.17
N LEU A 61 7.51 -3.73 -8.12
CA LEU A 61 6.07 -3.94 -7.91
C LEU A 61 5.61 -3.35 -6.58
N GLY A 62 6.37 -3.58 -5.49
CA GLY A 62 6.08 -3.00 -4.19
C GLY A 62 6.05 -1.48 -4.22
N ALA A 63 7.01 -0.85 -4.90
CA ALA A 63 7.07 0.59 -5.05
C ALA A 63 5.88 1.14 -5.86
N ILE A 64 5.51 0.48 -6.96
CA ILE A 64 4.35 0.86 -7.77
C ILE A 64 3.07 0.77 -6.95
N PHE A 65 2.88 -0.32 -6.21
CA PHE A 65 1.69 -0.51 -5.37
C PHE A 65 1.61 0.54 -4.26
N GLY A 66 2.73 0.78 -3.56
CA GLY A 66 2.80 1.82 -2.54
C GLY A 66 2.48 3.21 -3.09
N LEU A 67 2.99 3.54 -4.29
CA LEU A 67 2.69 4.80 -4.96
C LEU A 67 1.19 4.94 -5.27
N ILE A 68 0.56 3.90 -5.80
CA ILE A 68 -0.87 3.93 -6.12
C ILE A 68 -1.71 4.06 -4.85
N ILE A 69 -1.33 3.39 -3.76
CA ILE A 69 -2.00 3.54 -2.45
C ILE A 69 -1.88 4.99 -1.94
N VAL A 70 -0.71 5.61 -2.05
CA VAL A 70 -0.50 7.02 -1.68
C VAL A 70 -1.39 7.93 -2.52
N VAL A 71 -1.49 7.71 -3.84
CA VAL A 71 -2.41 8.46 -4.72
C VAL A 71 -3.86 8.24 -4.30
N GLY A 72 -4.25 7.00 -3.95
CA GLY A 72 -5.56 6.68 -3.40
C GLY A 72 -5.89 7.46 -2.14
N SER A 73 -4.91 7.66 -1.24
CA SER A 73 -5.07 8.49 -0.04
C SER A 73 -5.40 9.95 -0.38
N ILE A 74 -4.75 10.51 -1.40
CA ILE A 74 -4.98 11.89 -1.86
C ILE A 74 -6.41 12.03 -2.40
N LEU A 75 -6.94 11.02 -3.06
CA LEU A 75 -8.34 11.02 -3.51
C LEU A 75 -9.33 10.98 -2.33
N ILE A 76 -9.01 10.23 -1.27
CA ILE A 76 -9.83 10.13 -0.04
C ILE A 76 -9.93 11.48 0.69
N VAL A 77 -8.87 12.28 0.76
CA VAL A 77 -8.91 13.55 1.51
C VAL A 77 -9.77 14.63 0.83
N THR A 78 -10.16 14.45 -0.44
CA THR A 78 -10.98 15.43 -1.17
C THR A 78 -12.38 15.62 -0.58
N GLY A 79 -12.93 14.60 0.10
CA GLY A 79 -14.31 14.62 0.64
C GLY A 79 -15.41 14.58 -0.44
N VAL A 80 -15.05 14.43 -1.72
CA VAL A 80 -16.00 14.28 -2.82
C VAL A 80 -16.33 12.79 -2.96
N ILE A 81 -17.61 12.40 -2.78
CA ILE A 81 -18.03 10.98 -2.69
C ILE A 81 -17.43 10.09 -3.81
N PRO A 82 -17.50 10.46 -5.12
CA PRO A 82 -16.87 9.69 -6.19
C PRO A 82 -15.37 9.45 -6.00
N ASN A 83 -14.63 10.49 -5.58
CA ASN A 83 -13.18 10.43 -5.40
C ASN A 83 -12.79 9.61 -4.16
N VAL A 84 -13.55 9.76 -3.07
CA VAL A 84 -13.33 8.98 -1.85
C VAL A 84 -13.50 7.48 -2.14
N ARG A 85 -14.56 7.12 -2.86
CA ARG A 85 -14.82 5.72 -3.22
C ARG A 85 -13.76 5.18 -4.18
N SER A 86 -13.41 5.91 -5.24
CA SER A 86 -12.39 5.45 -6.19
C SER A 86 -11.03 5.30 -5.52
N GLY A 87 -10.62 6.26 -4.69
CA GLY A 87 -9.39 6.20 -3.92
C GLY A 87 -9.35 5.03 -2.94
N ALA A 88 -10.44 4.80 -2.21
CA ALA A 88 -10.54 3.69 -1.27
C ALA A 88 -10.59 2.31 -1.96
N ILE A 89 -11.28 2.18 -3.10
CA ILE A 89 -11.28 0.93 -3.90
C ILE A 89 -9.87 0.64 -4.42
N ALA A 90 -9.20 1.66 -4.99
CA ALA A 90 -7.85 1.50 -5.51
C ALA A 90 -6.87 1.10 -4.39
N ALA A 91 -6.89 1.82 -3.27
CA ALA A 91 -6.03 1.52 -2.12
C ALA A 91 -6.29 0.12 -1.56
N LEU A 92 -7.56 -0.31 -1.47
CA LEU A 92 -7.90 -1.66 -1.01
C LEU A 92 -7.39 -2.74 -1.95
N PHE A 93 -7.62 -2.58 -3.25
CA PHE A 93 -7.19 -3.55 -4.27
C PHE A 93 -5.66 -3.70 -4.26
N PHE A 94 -4.94 -2.58 -4.27
CA PHE A 94 -3.48 -2.60 -4.26
C PHE A 94 -2.89 -3.02 -2.92
N ALA A 95 -3.59 -2.83 -1.80
CA ALA A 95 -3.20 -3.41 -0.51
C ALA A 95 -3.27 -4.94 -0.55
N ILE A 96 -4.37 -5.51 -1.05
CA ILE A 96 -4.53 -6.96 -1.16
C ILE A 96 -3.48 -7.54 -2.13
N MET A 97 -3.27 -6.91 -3.29
CA MET A 97 -2.22 -7.30 -4.22
C MET A 97 -0.82 -7.19 -3.59
N SER A 98 -0.54 -6.11 -2.86
CA SER A 98 0.72 -5.92 -2.16
C SER A 98 0.98 -7.00 -1.11
N LEU A 99 -0.05 -7.46 -0.38
CA LEU A 99 0.08 -8.57 0.56
C LEU A 99 0.50 -9.86 -0.15
N LEU A 100 -0.17 -10.18 -1.26
CA LEU A 100 0.05 -11.43 -1.98
C LEU A 100 1.38 -11.46 -2.76
N LEU A 101 1.85 -10.31 -3.24
CA LEU A 101 3.00 -10.23 -4.14
C LEU A 101 4.27 -9.74 -3.45
N VAL A 102 4.15 -8.92 -2.40
CA VAL A 102 5.29 -8.19 -1.78
C VAL A 102 5.15 -8.11 -0.25
N ALA A 103 4.44 -9.05 0.38
CA ALA A 103 4.23 -9.14 1.83
C ALA A 103 3.60 -7.88 2.50
N GLY A 104 2.98 -6.99 1.72
CA GLY A 104 2.22 -5.85 2.24
C GLY A 104 3.06 -4.79 2.97
N GLY A 105 4.37 -4.72 2.72
CA GLY A 105 5.26 -3.78 3.39
C GLY A 105 5.41 -4.05 4.89
N PHE A 106 5.56 -5.31 5.32
CA PHE A 106 5.63 -5.78 6.72
C PHE A 106 4.28 -6.03 7.42
N TYR A 107 3.22 -6.42 6.70
CA TYR A 107 1.84 -6.61 7.21
C TYR A 107 1.17 -5.36 7.82
N ILE A 108 1.90 -4.51 8.54
CA ILE A 108 1.41 -3.27 9.12
C ILE A 108 1.03 -2.25 8.04
N GLY A 109 1.81 -2.16 6.97
CA GLY A 109 1.48 -1.35 5.80
C GLY A 109 0.15 -1.78 5.18
N PHE A 110 -0.02 -3.10 5.00
CA PHE A 110 -1.28 -3.70 4.57
C PHE A 110 -2.43 -3.42 5.53
N LEU A 111 -2.28 -3.70 6.84
CA LEU A 111 -3.36 -3.54 7.83
C LEU A 111 -3.86 -2.09 7.90
N LEU A 112 -2.95 -1.12 7.96
CA LEU A 112 -3.29 0.29 7.97
C LEU A 112 -4.03 0.70 6.69
N THR A 113 -3.53 0.25 5.52
CA THR A 113 -4.18 0.54 4.25
C THR A 113 -5.55 -0.13 4.14
N PHE A 114 -5.68 -1.37 4.59
CA PHE A 114 -6.90 -2.16 4.54
C PHE A 114 -8.00 -1.53 5.41
N VAL A 115 -7.69 -1.26 6.69
CA VAL A 115 -8.62 -0.61 7.61
C VAL A 115 -8.98 0.80 7.13
N GLY A 116 -7.98 1.58 6.71
CA GLY A 116 -8.20 2.92 6.17
C GLY A 116 -9.09 2.93 4.93
N SER A 117 -8.92 1.96 4.03
CA SER A 117 -9.73 1.83 2.82
C SER A 117 -11.17 1.44 3.16
N ILE A 118 -11.40 0.53 4.10
CA ILE A 118 -12.76 0.19 4.57
C ILE A 118 -13.44 1.42 5.17
N LEU A 119 -12.74 2.17 6.01
CA LEU A 119 -13.26 3.42 6.57
C LEU A 119 -13.60 4.44 5.48
N GLY A 120 -12.79 4.54 4.44
CA GLY A 120 -13.07 5.38 3.27
C GLY A 120 -14.32 4.95 2.50
N LEU A 121 -14.55 3.64 2.35
CA LEU A 121 -15.73 3.09 1.66
C LEU A 121 -17.03 3.26 2.46
N VAL A 122 -16.95 3.15 3.79
CA VAL A 122 -18.10 3.29 4.69
C VAL A 122 -18.43 4.75 4.97
N TRP A 123 -17.47 5.66 4.78
CA TRP A 123 -17.66 7.09 5.04
C TRP A 123 -18.82 7.69 4.24
N ARG A 124 -19.59 8.54 4.91
CA ARG A 124 -20.68 9.33 4.35
C ARG A 124 -20.49 10.79 4.81
N PRO A 125 -20.73 11.78 3.94
CA PRO A 125 -20.69 13.17 4.38
C PRO A 125 -21.77 13.43 5.44
N PRO A 126 -21.47 14.21 6.49
CA PRO A 126 -22.49 14.66 7.42
C PRO A 126 -23.50 15.54 6.68
N ALA A 127 -24.78 15.35 7.00
CA ALA A 127 -25.91 16.10 6.43
C ALA A 127 -25.85 17.59 6.78
#